data_AF-A0A354ERA7-F1
#
_entry.id   AF-A0A354ERA7-F1
#
_cell.length_a   1.000
_cell.length_b   1.000
_cell.length_c   1.000
_cell.angle_alpha   90.00
_cell.angle_beta   90.00
_cell.angle_gamma   90.00
#
_symmetry.space_group_name_H-M   'P 1'
#
loop_
_entity.id
_entity.type
_entity.pdbx_description
1 polymer ?
#
loop_
_entity_poly.entity_id
_entity_poly.type
_entity_poly.pdbx_seq_one_letter_code
_entity_poly.pdbx_strand_id
1 'polypeptide(L)' 'VLIEGGGQVAASFLRAKAVDALEWFRAPMLLGGEGRPCVAALALAKLSDAPKFRR' A
#
# COMPACT_ATOMS: atom_id res chain seq x y z
N VAL A 1 -14.48 1.65 -7.76
CA VAL A 1 -14.90 1.13 -6.44
C VAL A 1 -13.88 1.57 -5.42
N LEU A 2 -14.29 1.94 -4.21
CA LEU A 2 -13.36 2.29 -3.14
C LEU A 2 -12.99 1.05 -2.32
N ILE A 3 -11.71 0.91 -1.99
CA ILE A 3 -11.17 -0.21 -1.21
C ILE A 3 -10.68 0.35 0.14
N GLU A 4 -11.38 0.01 1.23
CA GLU A 4 -11.10 0.51 2.59
C GLU A 4 -10.72 -0.63 3.55
N GLY A 5 -9.93 -1.60 3.06
CA GLY A 5 -9.44 -2.71 3.87
C GLY A 5 -8.10 -2.40 4.55
N GLY A 6 -7.73 -3.22 5.53
CA GLY A 6 -6.38 -3.17 6.12
C GLY A 6 -5.28 -3.60 5.14
N GLY A 7 -4.03 -3.59 5.60
CA GLY A 7 -2.87 -3.78 4.72
C GLY A 7 -2.83 -5.08 3.92
N GLN A 8 -3.46 -6.16 4.39
CA GLN A 8 -3.58 -7.41 3.63
C GLN A 8 -4.46 -7.25 2.38
N VAL A 9 -5.58 -6.54 2.51
CA VAL A 9 -6.48 -6.22 1.40
C VAL A 9 -5.78 -5.27 0.43
N ALA A 10 -5.15 -4.21 0.93
CA ALA A 10 -4.39 -3.30 0.07
C ALA A 10 -3.31 -4.04 -0.75
N ALA A 11 -2.53 -4.89 -0.11
CA ALA A 11 -1.46 -5.64 -0.77
C ALA A 11 -1.99 -6.65 -1.79
N SER A 12 -3.15 -7.29 -1.56
CA SER A 12 -3.69 -8.26 -2.53
C SER A 12 -4.09 -7.59 -3.84
N PHE A 13 -4.75 -6.43 -3.78
CA PHE A 13 -5.12 -5.66 -4.98
C PHE A 13 -3.91 -5.05 -5.70
N LEU A 14 -2.93 -4.56 -4.94
CA LEU A 14 -1.66 -4.07 -5.52
C LEU A 14 -0.91 -5.17 -6.27
N ARG A 15 -0.80 -6.38 -5.68
CA ARG A 15 -0.19 -7.54 -6.36
C ARG A 15 -0.98 -7.97 -7.59
N ALA A 16 -2.31 -7.90 -7.53
CA ALA A 16 -3.18 -8.20 -8.67
C ALA A 16 -3.18 -7.12 -9.75
N LYS A 17 -2.47 -6.00 -9.57
CA LYS A 17 -2.50 -4.83 -10.46
C LYS A 17 -3.91 -4.30 -10.70
N ALA A 18 -4.76 -4.39 -9.69
CA ALA A 18 -6.18 -4.02 -9.73
C ALA A 18 -6.45 -2.70 -8.99
N VAL A 19 -5.46 -1.81 -8.96
CA VAL A 19 -5.55 -0.49 -8.32
C VAL A 19 -5.25 0.57 -9.38
N ASP A 20 -6.26 1.35 -9.74
CA ASP A 20 -6.12 2.42 -10.73
C ASP A 20 -5.58 3.72 -10.11
N ALA A 21 -6.02 4.03 -8.88
CA ALA A 21 -5.66 5.24 -8.14
C ALA A 21 -5.41 4.92 -6.66
N LEU A 22 -4.55 5.72 -6.01
CA LEU A 22 -4.17 5.56 -4.61
C LEU A 22 -4.31 6.90 -3.89
N GLU A 23 -5.31 7.00 -3.01
CA GLU A 23 -5.49 8.15 -2.13
C GLU A 23 -4.69 7.97 -0.84
N TRP A 24 -3.79 8.91 -0.53
CA TRP A 24 -2.83 8.77 0.57
C TRP A 24 -3.12 9.75 1.72
N PHE A 25 -3.62 9.21 2.84
CA PHE A 25 -3.91 9.97 4.05
C PHE A 25 -2.89 9.66 5.14
N ARG A 26 -2.42 10.70 5.84
CA ARG A 26 -1.46 10.55 6.94
C ARG A 26 -1.83 11.44 8.12
N ALA A 27 -1.70 10.91 9.32
CA ALA A 27 -1.81 11.69 10.56
C ALA A 27 -0.47 12.37 10.89
N PRO A 28 -0.48 13.49 11.64
CA PRO A 28 0.74 14.15 12.13
C PRO A 28 1.31 13.41 13.38
N MET A 29 1.50 12.09 13.28
CA MET A 29 1.96 11.20 14.34
C MET A 29 2.90 10.14 13.78
N LEU A 30 3.86 9.68 14.59
CA LEU A 30 4.80 8.61 14.25
C LEU A 30 4.54 7.39 15.13
N LEU A 31 4.56 6.19 14.55
CA LEU A 31 4.30 4.92 15.25
C LEU A 31 5.53 4.02 15.44
N GLY A 32 6.68 4.37 14.86
CA GLY A 32 7.86 3.49 14.85
C GLY A 32 7.72 2.30 13.90
N GLY A 33 8.71 1.39 13.93
CA GLY A 33 8.71 0.18 13.09
C GLY A 33 7.74 -0.91 13.58
N GLU A 34 7.26 -0.75 14.81
CA GLU A 34 6.27 -1.57 15.50
C GLU A 34 4.84 -1.25 15.04
N GLY A 35 4.68 -0.11 14.35
CA GLY A 35 3.43 0.29 13.71
C GLY A 35 2.94 -0.77 12.73
N ARG A 36 1.63 -1.02 12.73
CA ARG A 36 1.01 -1.96 11.78
C ARG A 36 1.13 -1.39 10.35
N PRO A 37 1.66 -2.14 9.38
CA PRO A 37 1.81 -1.66 8.01
C PRO A 37 0.45 -1.36 7.36
N CYS A 38 0.32 -0.21 6.69
CA CYS A 38 -0.88 0.12 5.90
C CYS A 38 -0.98 -0.70 4.61
N VAL A 39 0.13 -1.31 4.17
CA VAL A 39 0.22 -2.25 3.05
C VAL A 39 1.06 -3.43 3.54
N ALA A 40 0.52 -4.64 3.44
CA ALA A 40 1.26 -5.85 3.78
C ALA A 40 2.35 -6.15 2.74
N ALA A 41 3.18 -7.16 2.99
CA ALA A 41 4.33 -7.49 2.15
C ALA A 41 3.97 -7.62 0.66
N LEU A 42 4.66 -6.87 -0.20
CA LEU A 42 4.52 -6.96 -1.66
C LEU A 42 5.50 -7.95 -2.30
N ALA A 43 6.52 -8.41 -1.54
CA ALA A 43 7.55 -9.36 -1.99
C ALA A 43 8.27 -8.92 -3.30
N LEU A 44 8.62 -7.63 -3.38
CA LEU A 44 9.32 -7.06 -4.54
C LEU A 44 10.78 -7.55 -4.57
N ALA A 45 11.24 -8.02 -5.72
CA ALA A 45 12.64 -8.44 -5.91
C ALA A 45 13.54 -7.24 -6.26
N LYS A 46 13.01 -6.28 -7.02
CA LYS A 46 13.73 -5.08 -7.45
C LYS A 46 12.91 -3.84 -7.18
N LEU A 47 13.58 -2.70 -6.99
CA LEU A 47 12.92 -1.41 -6.84
C LEU A 47 12.06 -1.04 -8.05
N SER A 48 12.45 -1.48 -9.25
CA SER A 48 11.68 -1.30 -10.48
C SER A 48 10.31 -1.98 -10.46
N ASP A 49 10.14 -3.01 -9.62
CA ASP A 49 8.92 -3.81 -9.54
C ASP A 49 7.86 -3.15 -8.65
N ALA A 50 8.22 -2.09 -7.93
CA ALA A 50 7.31 -1.33 -7.10
C ALA A 50 6.20 -0.68 -7.94
N PRO A 51 4.91 -0.83 -7.57
CA PRO A 51 3.82 -0.08 -8.18
C PRO A 51 4.07 1.42 -8.08
N LYS A 52 3.89 2.14 -9.19
CA LYS A 52 4.11 3.58 -9.27
C LYS A 52 2.78 4.28 -9.49
N PHE A 53 2.48 5.26 -8.65
CA PHE A 53 1.29 6.10 -8.76
C PHE A 53 1.70 7.56 -8.96
N ARG A 54 0.86 8.32 -9.65
CA ARG A 54 0.99 9.77 -9.75
C ARG A 54 0.22 10.41 -8.59
N ARG A 55 0.73 11.55 -8.12
CA ARG A 55 0.06 12.39 -7.14
C ARG A 55 -0.93 13.32 -7.83
#